data_AF-A0A8C4WL69-F1
#
_entry.id   AF-A0A8C4WL69-F1
#
_cell.length_a   1.000
_cell.length_b   1.000
_cell.length_c   1.000
_cell.angle_alpha   90.00
_cell.angle_beta   90.00
_cell.angle_gamma   90.00
#
_symmetry.space_group_name_H-M   'P 1'
#
loop_
_entity.id
_entity.type
_entity.pdbx_description
1 polymer ?
#
loop_
_entity_poly.entity_id
_entity_poly.type
_entity_poly.pdbx_seq_one_letter_code
_entity_poly.pdbx_strand_id
1 'polypeptide(L)'
;MSSSVMESQLCQNFHRECMAAINRMVNLELYASYVYLSMSYYFDRDDVALRHMAQFQREQSRKEREHAEKFLKYQNRRGGRIILQDIKKPERDEWGNGQEALECALQLEKTLNQALLDMHKLATEQNDPHVSMSGTAWHSTLHCTETGPGPQWSYADLTSDVKSDDLVHNWSKTEIFCQ
;
A
#
# COMPACT_ATOMS: atom_id res chain seq x y z
N MET A 1 -36.83 11.33 12.09
CA MET A 1 -36.16 11.05 13.38
C MET A 1 -34.67 11.23 13.17
N SER A 2 -34.11 12.34 13.64
CA SER A 2 -32.66 12.60 13.53
C SER A 2 -31.95 11.70 14.51
N SER A 3 -31.35 10.61 14.02
CA SER A 3 -30.51 9.76 14.84
C SER A 3 -29.24 10.56 15.13
N SER A 4 -29.17 11.15 16.33
CA SER A 4 -27.92 11.69 16.87
C SER A 4 -26.92 10.56 16.86
N VAL A 5 -25.98 10.59 15.91
CA VAL A 5 -24.83 9.69 15.93
C VAL A 5 -24.07 10.06 17.20
N MET A 6 -24.16 9.22 18.23
CA MET A 6 -23.42 9.45 19.46
C MET A 6 -21.95 9.55 19.12
N GLU A 7 -21.39 10.74 19.33
CA GLU A 7 -19.97 10.99 19.16
C GLU A 7 -19.21 10.12 20.17
N SER A 8 -18.12 9.50 19.70
CA SER A 8 -17.32 8.63 20.55
C SER A 8 -16.73 9.43 21.71
N GLN A 9 -16.86 8.92 22.93
CA GLN A 9 -16.26 9.54 24.12
C GLN A 9 -14.72 9.61 24.05
N LEU A 10 -14.10 8.80 23.17
CA LEU A 10 -12.66 8.76 22.93
C LEU A 10 -12.21 9.73 21.81
N CYS A 11 -13.13 10.33 21.07
CA CYS A 11 -12.78 11.19 19.95
C CYS A 11 -12.29 12.55 20.45
N GLN A 12 -10.99 12.78 20.36
CA GLN A 12 -10.35 14.04 20.73
C GLN A 12 -9.46 14.53 19.59
N ASN A 13 -9.69 15.78 19.17
CA ASN A 13 -8.95 16.44 18.10
C ASN A 13 -8.82 15.58 16.83
N PHE A 14 -9.90 14.91 16.42
CA PHE A 14 -9.91 14.04 15.25
C PHE A 14 -10.99 14.48 14.26
N HIS A 15 -10.57 15.30 13.29
CA HIS A 15 -11.50 15.95 12.38
C HIS A 15 -12.17 14.95 11.42
N ARG A 16 -13.41 15.26 10.99
CA ARG A 16 -14.19 14.39 10.09
C ARG A 16 -13.48 14.14 8.75
N GLU A 17 -12.75 15.12 8.27
CA GLU A 17 -11.97 14.99 7.03
C GLU A 17 -10.79 14.04 7.19
N CYS A 18 -10.09 14.06 8.33
CA CYS A 18 -9.02 13.11 8.64
C CYS A 18 -9.56 11.69 8.80
N MET A 19 -10.72 11.52 9.47
CA MET A 19 -11.43 10.25 9.55
C MET A 19 -11.77 9.69 8.16
N ALA A 20 -12.28 10.55 7.27
CA ALA A 20 -12.61 10.16 5.91
C ALA A 20 -11.36 9.83 5.09
N ALA A 21 -10.26 10.57 5.29
CA ALA A 21 -8.99 10.30 4.63
C ALA A 21 -8.42 8.93 5.02
N ILE A 22 -8.47 8.56 6.30
CA ILE A 22 -8.05 7.22 6.75
C ILE A 22 -8.92 6.12 6.13
N ASN A 23 -10.24 6.30 6.08
CA ASN A 23 -11.12 5.33 5.41
C ASN A 23 -10.80 5.19 3.91
N ARG A 24 -10.44 6.28 3.23
CA ARG A 24 -9.98 6.24 1.83
C ARG A 24 -8.64 5.51 1.71
N MET A 25 -7.70 5.78 2.61
CA MET A 25 -6.40 5.11 2.62
C MET A 25 -6.57 3.60 2.80
N VAL A 26 -7.38 3.16 3.76
CA VAL A 26 -7.73 1.73 3.95
C VAL A 26 -8.22 1.09 2.65
N ASN A 27 -9.13 1.74 1.92
CA ASN A 27 -9.63 1.20 0.66
C ASN A 27 -8.53 1.12 -0.42
N LEU A 28 -7.62 2.10 -0.46
CA LEU A 28 -6.50 2.12 -1.40
C LEU A 28 -5.48 1.01 -1.09
N GLU A 29 -5.16 0.77 0.19
CA GLU A 29 -4.31 -0.34 0.63
C GLU A 29 -4.92 -1.71 0.29
N LEU A 30 -6.22 -1.86 0.52
CA LEU A 30 -6.95 -3.08 0.17
C LEU A 30 -7.00 -3.30 -1.35
N TYR A 31 -7.15 -2.23 -2.12
CA TYR A 31 -7.05 -2.28 -3.58
C TYR A 31 -5.64 -2.70 -4.03
N ALA A 32 -4.59 -2.12 -3.45
CA ALA A 32 -3.22 -2.49 -3.74
C ALA A 32 -2.94 -3.97 -3.42
N SER A 33 -3.40 -4.43 -2.25
CA SER A 33 -3.36 -5.85 -1.87
C SER A 33 -4.04 -6.73 -2.92
N TYR A 34 -5.17 -6.31 -3.47
CA TYR A 34 -5.91 -7.06 -4.48
C TYR A 34 -5.20 -7.08 -5.84
N VAL A 35 -4.59 -5.96 -6.24
CA VAL A 35 -3.75 -5.87 -7.44
C VAL A 35 -2.55 -6.83 -7.34
N TYR A 36 -1.83 -6.80 -6.23
CA TYR A 36 -0.70 -7.70 -5.99
C TYR A 36 -1.11 -9.17 -5.95
N LEU A 37 -2.30 -9.47 -5.42
CA LEU A 37 -2.85 -10.82 -5.44
C LEU A 37 -3.12 -11.29 -6.88
N SER A 38 -3.68 -10.42 -7.73
CA SER A 38 -3.90 -10.70 -9.15
C SER A 38 -2.58 -10.96 -9.88
N MET A 39 -1.56 -10.11 -9.67
CA MET A 39 -0.22 -10.32 -10.22
C MET A 39 0.39 -11.66 -9.78
N SER A 40 0.27 -11.98 -8.50
CA SER A 40 0.79 -13.23 -7.93
C SER A 40 0.23 -14.45 -8.65
N TYR A 41 -1.10 -14.54 -8.79
CA TYR A 41 -1.74 -15.69 -9.43
C TYR A 41 -1.56 -15.73 -10.94
N TYR A 42 -1.37 -14.59 -11.60
CA TYR A 42 -0.97 -14.56 -13.00
C TYR A 42 0.41 -15.19 -13.22
N PHE A 43 1.41 -14.83 -12.40
CA PHE A 43 2.75 -15.40 -12.51
C PHE A 43 2.83 -16.88 -12.10
N ASP A 44 1.85 -17.37 -11.33
CA ASP A 44 1.74 -18.76 -10.87
C ASP A 44 1.06 -19.69 -11.91
N ARG A 45 0.53 -19.14 -13.02
CA ARG A 45 -0.07 -19.94 -14.11
C ARG A 45 0.98 -20.83 -14.77
N ASP A 46 0.56 -21.98 -15.29
CA ASP A 46 1.43 -22.94 -15.98
C ASP A 46 2.03 -22.41 -17.28
N ASP A 47 1.33 -21.49 -17.96
CA ASP A 47 1.75 -20.85 -19.20
C ASP A 47 2.62 -19.60 -19.02
N VAL A 48 2.81 -19.13 -17.78
CA VAL A 48 3.73 -18.04 -17.40
C VAL A 48 4.91 -18.59 -16.59
N ALA A 49 4.62 -19.39 -15.56
CA ALA A 49 5.56 -20.17 -14.77
C ALA A 49 6.69 -19.40 -14.04
N LEU A 50 6.44 -18.14 -13.63
CA LEU A 50 7.43 -17.29 -12.94
C LEU A 50 7.24 -17.34 -11.41
N ARG A 51 7.51 -18.52 -10.83
CA ARG A 51 7.23 -18.84 -9.41
C ARG A 51 7.78 -17.83 -8.40
N HIS A 52 9.00 -17.32 -8.60
CA HIS A 52 9.61 -16.37 -7.66
C HIS A 52 8.89 -15.02 -7.70
N MET A 53 8.47 -14.55 -8.87
CA MET A 53 7.62 -13.36 -8.97
C MET A 53 6.24 -13.60 -8.36
N ALA A 54 5.64 -14.77 -8.57
CA ALA A 54 4.38 -15.12 -7.91
C ALA A 54 4.48 -15.02 -6.39
N GLN A 55 5.57 -15.55 -5.80
CA GLN A 55 5.83 -15.47 -4.35
C GLN A 55 6.10 -14.04 -3.88
N PHE A 56 6.89 -13.28 -4.63
CA PHE A 56 7.18 -11.89 -4.33
C PHE A 56 5.90 -11.04 -4.27
N GLN A 57 5.05 -11.13 -5.29
CA GLN A 57 3.80 -10.37 -5.33
C GLN A 57 2.79 -10.85 -4.27
N ARG A 58 2.83 -12.14 -3.90
CA ARG A 58 2.03 -12.65 -2.78
C ARG A 58 2.43 -12.03 -1.45
N GLU A 59 3.72 -11.80 -1.24
CA GLU A 59 4.24 -11.12 -0.06
C GLU A 59 3.80 -9.65 -0.04
N GLN A 60 3.93 -8.92 -1.15
CA GLN A 60 3.45 -7.52 -1.25
C GLN A 60 1.95 -7.44 -0.95
N SER A 61 1.15 -8.35 -1.52
CA SER A 61 -0.29 -8.42 -1.22
C SER A 61 -0.59 -8.59 0.28
N ARG A 62 0.21 -9.39 1.00
CA ARG A 62 0.07 -9.56 2.45
C ARG A 62 0.40 -8.26 3.19
N LYS A 63 1.50 -7.59 2.82
CA LYS A 63 1.95 -6.34 3.44
C LYS A 63 0.92 -5.22 3.33
N GLU A 64 0.36 -4.98 2.14
CA GLU A 64 -0.64 -3.93 1.96
C GLU A 64 -1.93 -4.21 2.76
N ARG A 65 -2.29 -5.49 2.91
CA ARG A 65 -3.40 -5.85 3.80
C ARG A 65 -3.08 -5.58 5.27
N GLU A 66 -1.86 -5.83 5.71
CA GLU A 66 -1.41 -5.46 7.05
C GLU A 66 -1.39 -3.92 7.25
N HIS A 67 -1.05 -3.15 6.22
CA HIS A 67 -1.15 -1.68 6.23
C HIS A 67 -2.59 -1.22 6.42
N ALA A 68 -3.53 -1.77 5.63
CA ALA A 68 -4.95 -1.50 5.80
C ALA A 68 -5.44 -1.78 7.24
N GLU A 69 -5.04 -2.92 7.81
CA GLU A 69 -5.39 -3.28 9.20
C GLU A 69 -4.82 -2.31 10.24
N LYS A 70 -3.60 -1.82 10.04
CA LYS A 70 -2.98 -0.81 10.91
C LYS A 70 -3.81 0.47 10.90
N PHE A 71 -4.24 0.94 9.72
CA PHE A 71 -5.13 2.11 9.61
C PHE A 71 -6.50 1.89 10.25
N LEU A 72 -7.09 0.70 10.08
CA LEU A 72 -8.36 0.35 10.74
C LEU A 72 -8.24 0.36 12.28
N LYS A 73 -7.18 -0.24 12.82
CA LYS A 73 -6.88 -0.23 14.26
C LYS A 73 -6.69 1.21 14.76
N TYR A 74 -5.99 2.03 13.99
CA TYR A 74 -5.77 3.44 14.28
C TYR A 74 -7.08 4.24 14.31
N GLN A 75 -7.94 4.07 13.29
CA GLN A 75 -9.24 4.72 13.20
C GLN A 75 -10.08 4.47 14.46
N ASN A 76 -10.15 3.21 14.90
CA ASN A 76 -10.85 2.83 16.13
C ASN A 76 -10.20 3.41 17.38
N ARG A 77 -8.85 3.39 17.47
CA ARG A 77 -8.12 3.95 18.61
C ARG A 77 -8.39 5.45 18.80
N ARG A 78 -8.54 6.20 17.71
CA ARG A 78 -8.87 7.63 17.74
C ARG A 78 -10.36 7.92 17.94
N GLY A 79 -11.19 6.90 18.15
CA GLY A 79 -12.63 7.04 18.34
C GLY A 79 -13.40 7.32 17.04
N GLY A 80 -12.75 7.16 15.88
CA GLY A 80 -13.38 7.33 14.57
C GLY A 80 -14.38 6.23 14.23
N ARG A 81 -14.91 6.29 13.01
CA ARG A 81 -15.80 5.27 12.46
C ARG A 81 -15.20 4.71 11.18
N ILE A 82 -15.08 3.39 11.15
CA ILE A 82 -14.68 2.65 9.96
C ILE A 82 -15.87 2.62 9.01
N ILE A 83 -15.65 3.06 7.78
CA ILE A 83 -16.63 2.97 6.70
C ILE A 83 -15.92 2.32 5.52
N LEU A 84 -16.05 1.00 5.41
CA LEU A 84 -15.49 0.25 4.29
C LEU A 84 -16.28 0.57 3.01
N GLN A 85 -15.56 0.58 1.90
CA GLN A 85 -16.09 0.80 0.55
C GLN A 85 -15.80 -0.42 -0.31
N ASP A 86 -16.47 -0.50 -1.45
CA ASP A 86 -16.18 -1.51 -2.46
C ASP A 86 -14.69 -1.45 -2.86
N ILE A 87 -14.05 -2.61 -2.92
CA ILE A 87 -12.71 -2.74 -3.48
C ILE A 87 -12.91 -3.00 -4.97
N LYS A 88 -12.50 -2.04 -5.79
CA LYS A 88 -12.59 -2.20 -7.25
C LYS A 88 -11.72 -3.37 -7.70
N LYS A 89 -12.17 -4.07 -8.75
CA LYS A 89 -11.30 -5.05 -9.41
C LYS A 89 -10.04 -4.36 -9.96
N PRO A 90 -8.89 -5.06 -10.02
CA PRO A 90 -7.71 -4.56 -10.72
C PRO A 90 -8.05 -4.18 -12.16
N GLU A 91 -7.38 -3.15 -12.69
CA GLU A 91 -7.60 -2.67 -14.06
C GLU A 91 -7.17 -3.69 -15.14
N ARG A 92 -6.35 -4.67 -14.75
CA ARG A 92 -5.76 -5.67 -15.64
C ARG A 92 -6.06 -7.08 -15.12
N ASP A 93 -6.40 -7.95 -16.07
CA ASP A 93 -6.56 -9.39 -15.84
C ASP A 93 -5.30 -10.17 -16.27
N GLU A 94 -4.42 -9.55 -17.07
CA GLU A 94 -3.13 -10.09 -17.55
C GLU A 94 -2.01 -9.07 -17.27
N TRP A 95 -0.82 -9.52 -16.85
CA TRP A 95 0.27 -8.64 -16.37
C TRP A 95 1.52 -8.62 -17.26
N GLY A 96 1.51 -9.33 -18.37
CA GLY A 96 2.61 -9.33 -19.34
C GLY A 96 3.87 -10.01 -18.79
N ASN A 97 5.04 -9.42 -19.05
CA ASN A 97 6.29 -9.91 -18.49
C ASN A 97 6.59 -9.28 -17.11
N GLY A 98 7.64 -9.76 -16.45
CA GLY A 98 8.03 -9.26 -15.12
C GLY A 98 8.30 -7.76 -15.07
N GLN A 99 8.90 -7.20 -16.12
CA GLN A 99 9.20 -5.77 -16.20
C GLN A 99 7.91 -4.94 -16.23
N GLU A 100 6.95 -5.30 -17.08
CA GLU A 100 5.66 -4.60 -17.17
C GLU A 100 4.88 -4.63 -15.84
N ALA A 101 4.90 -5.77 -15.15
CA ALA A 101 4.26 -5.89 -13.84
C ALA A 101 4.96 -5.04 -12.77
N LEU A 102 6.30 -5.00 -12.76
CA LEU A 102 7.06 -4.17 -11.82
C LEU A 102 6.89 -2.67 -12.09
N GLU A 103 6.76 -2.25 -13.35
CA GLU A 103 6.42 -0.87 -13.71
C GLU A 103 5.01 -0.50 -13.23
N CYS A 104 4.04 -1.40 -13.36
CA CYS A 104 2.70 -1.21 -12.81
C CYS A 104 2.70 -1.11 -11.29
N ALA A 105 3.43 -2.00 -10.63
CA ALA A 105 3.59 -1.99 -9.19
C ALA A 105 4.24 -0.67 -8.72
N LEU A 106 5.28 -0.19 -9.39
CA LEU A 106 5.91 1.10 -9.08
C LEU A 106 4.93 2.29 -9.21
N GLN A 107 4.05 2.25 -10.21
CA GLN A 107 3.05 3.31 -10.40
C GLN A 107 1.95 3.26 -9.32
N LEU A 108 1.57 2.06 -8.88
CA LEU A 108 0.66 1.85 -7.75
C LEU A 108 1.27 2.41 -6.46
N GLU A 109 2.53 2.09 -6.20
CA GLU A 109 3.31 2.59 -5.05
C GLU A 109 3.40 4.13 -5.02
N LYS A 110 3.66 4.75 -6.17
CA LYS A 110 3.62 6.23 -6.31
C LYS A 110 2.26 6.81 -5.94
N THR A 111 1.19 6.11 -6.30
CA THR A 111 -0.19 6.55 -6.03
C THR A 111 -0.51 6.45 -4.54
N LEU A 112 -0.11 5.35 -3.88
CA LEU A 112 -0.21 5.16 -2.43
C LEU A 112 0.56 6.26 -1.69
N ASN A 113 1.82 6.49 -2.09
CA ASN A 113 2.66 7.53 -1.49
C ASN A 113 2.05 8.93 -1.63
N GLN A 114 1.52 9.28 -2.80
CA GLN A 114 0.85 10.57 -2.99
C GLN A 114 -0.39 10.70 -2.08
N ALA A 115 -1.19 9.64 -1.95
CA ALA A 115 -2.35 9.65 -1.07
C ALA A 115 -1.97 9.83 0.42
N LEU A 116 -0.83 9.26 0.84
CA LEU A 116 -0.28 9.46 2.18
C LEU A 116 0.20 10.89 2.41
N LEU A 117 0.88 11.49 1.42
CA LEU A 117 1.31 12.90 1.48
C LEU A 117 0.10 13.84 1.56
N ASP A 118 -0.95 13.56 0.79
CA ASP A 118 -2.19 14.34 0.81
C ASP A 118 -2.90 14.21 2.16
N MET A 119 -2.93 13.00 2.74
CA MET A 119 -3.47 12.78 4.09
C MET A 119 -2.65 13.50 5.16
N HIS A 120 -1.33 13.51 5.04
CA HIS A 120 -0.42 14.23 5.94
C HIS A 120 -0.66 15.74 5.91
N LYS A 121 -0.75 16.30 4.70
CA LYS A 121 -1.05 17.71 4.48
C LYS A 121 -2.39 18.08 5.12
N LEU A 122 -3.43 17.28 4.87
CA LEU A 122 -4.75 17.49 5.47
C LEU A 122 -4.69 17.46 7.00
N ALA A 123 -3.97 16.50 7.60
CA ALA A 123 -3.81 16.43 9.04
C ALA A 123 -3.09 17.66 9.61
N THR A 124 -2.10 18.19 8.88
CA THR A 124 -1.38 19.40 9.26
C THR A 124 -2.32 20.62 9.24
N GLU A 125 -3.11 20.77 8.18
CA GLU A 125 -4.11 21.85 8.04
C GLU A 125 -5.18 21.80 9.14
N GLN A 126 -5.56 20.59 9.57
CA GLN A 126 -6.52 20.35 10.64
C GLN A 126 -5.91 20.37 12.05
N ASN A 127 -4.63 20.70 12.19
CA ASN A 127 -3.90 20.70 13.47
C ASN A 127 -4.01 19.36 14.23
N ASP A 128 -3.98 18.23 13.51
CA ASP A 128 -3.93 16.88 14.08
C ASP A 128 -2.48 16.35 14.01
N PRO A 129 -1.64 16.63 15.03
CA PRO A 129 -0.26 16.18 15.04
C PRO A 129 -0.16 14.66 15.14
N HIS A 130 -1.18 13.98 15.66
CA HIS A 130 -1.15 12.53 15.77
C HIS A 130 -1.31 11.91 14.38
N VAL A 131 -2.27 12.34 13.55
CA VAL A 131 -2.36 11.85 12.15
C VAL A 131 -1.16 12.29 11.32
N SER A 132 -0.70 13.54 11.46
CA SER A 132 0.49 14.04 10.76
C SER A 132 1.74 13.22 11.12
N MET A 133 2.00 12.90 12.38
CA MET A 133 3.16 12.09 12.75
C MET A 133 2.99 10.60 12.45
N SER A 134 1.80 10.03 12.66
CA SER A 134 1.59 8.58 12.52
C SER A 134 1.35 8.11 11.09
N GLY A 135 0.88 8.98 10.19
CA GLY A 135 0.65 8.66 8.77
C GLY A 135 1.92 8.57 7.93
N THR A 136 2.94 9.38 8.21
CA THR A 136 4.16 9.49 7.37
C THR A 136 5.36 8.80 7.97
N ALA A 137 5.61 8.92 9.28
CA ALA A 137 6.78 8.31 9.90
C ALA A 137 6.75 6.78 9.90
N TRP A 138 5.55 6.17 9.82
CA TRP A 138 5.42 4.72 9.75
C TRP A 138 5.46 4.21 8.31
N HIS A 139 4.72 4.84 7.41
CA HIS A 139 4.51 4.33 6.06
C HIS A 139 5.68 4.65 5.10
N SER A 140 6.25 5.86 5.18
CA SER A 140 7.45 6.22 4.41
C SER A 140 8.66 5.41 4.85
N THR A 141 8.81 5.12 6.15
CA THR A 141 9.87 4.21 6.63
C THR A 141 9.62 2.77 6.19
N LEU A 142 8.38 2.25 6.20
CA LEU A 142 8.07 0.89 5.74
C LEU A 142 8.33 0.70 4.23
N HIS A 143 7.85 1.59 3.36
CA HIS A 143 8.11 1.45 1.90
C HIS A 143 9.57 1.72 1.51
N CYS A 144 10.29 2.61 2.21
CA CYS A 144 11.72 2.82 1.96
C CYS A 144 12.63 1.73 2.53
N THR A 145 12.28 1.09 3.66
CA THR A 145 13.15 0.08 4.29
C THR A 145 12.83 -1.34 3.84
N GLU A 146 11.60 -1.61 3.43
CA GLU A 146 11.17 -2.96 3.03
C GLU A 146 11.25 -3.23 1.52
N THR A 147 11.60 -2.21 0.72
CA THR A 147 12.17 -2.36 -0.62
C THR A 147 13.68 -2.64 -0.57
N GLY A 148 14.30 -2.58 0.61
CA GLY A 148 15.62 -3.15 0.87
C GLY A 148 15.60 -4.69 0.89
N PRO A 149 16.75 -5.36 0.73
CA PRO A 149 16.79 -6.81 0.56
C PRO A 149 16.34 -7.53 1.85
N GLY A 150 15.08 -7.95 1.87
CA GLY A 150 14.59 -9.03 2.72
C GLY A 150 15.31 -10.36 2.39
N PRO A 151 15.14 -11.40 3.22
CA PRO A 151 16.12 -12.48 3.44
C PRO A 151 16.70 -13.03 2.13
N GLN A 152 17.95 -12.64 1.85
CA GLN A 152 18.87 -13.19 0.83
C GLN A 152 18.21 -13.82 -0.41
N TRP A 153 17.43 -13.03 -1.16
CA TRP A 153 17.25 -13.32 -2.58
C TRP A 153 18.22 -12.43 -3.34
N SER A 154 19.16 -13.04 -4.03
CA SER A 154 20.10 -12.32 -4.86
C SER A 154 19.36 -11.73 -6.06
N TYR A 155 19.91 -10.66 -6.60
CA TYR A 155 19.48 -10.05 -7.85
C TYR A 155 19.19 -11.09 -8.95
N ALA A 156 20.03 -12.13 -9.03
CA ALA A 156 19.94 -13.24 -9.96
C ALA A 156 18.72 -14.16 -9.75
N ASP A 157 18.14 -14.20 -8.56
CA ASP A 157 17.01 -15.09 -8.25
C ASP A 157 15.67 -14.54 -8.77
N LEU A 158 15.58 -13.23 -8.99
CA LEU A 158 14.45 -12.54 -9.62
C LEU A 158 14.67 -12.31 -11.13
N THR A 159 15.93 -12.22 -11.59
CA THR A 159 16.28 -11.91 -12.98
C THR A 159 16.73 -13.09 -13.84
N SER A 160 16.83 -14.31 -13.29
CA SER A 160 17.23 -15.48 -14.09
C SER A 160 16.35 -15.73 -15.33
N ASP A 161 15.11 -15.22 -15.33
CA ASP A 161 14.19 -15.23 -16.48
C ASP A 161 13.87 -13.84 -17.08
N VAL A 162 14.39 -12.75 -16.52
CA VAL A 162 14.09 -11.36 -16.93
C VAL A 162 15.37 -10.70 -17.45
N LYS A 163 15.53 -10.59 -18.78
CA LYS A 163 16.68 -9.95 -19.47
C LYS A 163 16.74 -8.42 -19.32
N SER A 164 16.26 -7.86 -18.22
CA SER A 164 16.13 -6.43 -18.00
C SER A 164 16.80 -6.06 -16.67
N ASP A 165 18.14 -6.02 -16.71
CA ASP A 165 19.01 -5.76 -15.56
C ASP A 165 18.88 -4.34 -14.97
N ASP A 166 18.07 -3.46 -15.53
CA ASP A 166 17.93 -2.08 -15.03
C ASP A 166 16.72 -1.88 -14.10
N LEU A 167 15.63 -2.63 -14.29
CA LEU A 167 14.37 -2.36 -13.57
C LEU A 167 14.27 -3.07 -12.23
N VAL A 168 14.73 -4.32 -12.15
CA VAL A 168 14.84 -5.01 -10.85
C VAL A 168 15.88 -4.28 -9.99
N HIS A 169 16.93 -3.72 -10.61
CA HIS A 169 17.94 -2.98 -9.88
C HIS A 169 17.39 -1.66 -9.36
N ASN A 170 16.56 -0.97 -10.15
CA ASN A 170 15.83 0.22 -9.70
C ASN A 170 14.73 -0.07 -8.66
N TRP A 171 14.12 -1.26 -8.67
CA TRP A 171 13.21 -1.71 -7.60
C TRP A 171 13.97 -2.01 -6.30
N SER A 172 15.15 -2.64 -6.37
CA SER A 172 16.05 -2.81 -5.21
C SER A 172 16.70 -1.49 -4.75
N LYS A 173 16.82 -0.51 -5.66
CA LYS A 173 17.37 0.83 -5.45
C LYS A 173 16.28 1.89 -5.38
N THR A 174 15.04 1.56 -5.01
CA THR A 174 14.02 2.58 -4.79
C THR A 174 14.26 3.34 -3.47
N GLU A 175 15.52 3.71 -3.22
CA GLU A 175 16.01 4.74 -2.29
C GLU A 175 15.54 6.16 -2.68
N ILE A 176 14.65 6.30 -3.68
CA ILE A 176 14.15 7.60 -4.16
C ILE A 176 12.98 8.13 -3.32
N PHE A 177 12.30 7.31 -2.51
CA PHE A 177 11.11 7.76 -1.76
C PHE A 177 11.37 8.32 -0.35
N CYS A 178 12.63 8.51 0.03
CA CYS A 178 13.05 9.02 1.34
C CYS A 178 13.75 10.39 1.29
N GLN A 179 13.27 11.31 0.45
CA GLN A 179 13.62 12.74 0.52
C GLN A 179 12.41 13.61 0.83
#